data_AF-B2JZ70-F1
#
_entry.id   AF-B2JZ70-F1
#
_cell.length_a   1.000
_cell.length_b   1.000
_cell.length_c   1.000
_cell.angle_alpha   90.00
_cell.angle_beta   90.00
_cell.angle_gamma   90.00
#
_symmetry.space_group_name_H-M   'P 1'
#
loop_
_entity.id
_entity.type
_entity.pdbx_description
1 polymer ?
#
loop_
_entity_poly.entity_id
_entity_poly.type
_entity_poly.pdbx_seq_one_letter_code
_entity_poly.pdbx_strand_id
1 'polypeptide(L)'
;MSVYSLPPAPPSDEHQLFQRAQALSGFTLGELATRAQWVIPADLKRVKGWVGMLLEFYLGASAGSKPEQDFADIGIELKTIPISAQGKPLETTFVCVAPLTGNSGVTWENSHVRHKLARVLWVPVEGERHIPLAERRVGAPLLWSPNVEEEELLRRDWEELMDLIVLGKVESITARHGQVLQLRPKAANSRALTEAIGEFGQPIMTLPRGFYLKKTLTAPMLARHFLL
;
A
#
# COMPACT_ATOMS: atom_id res chain seq x y z
N MET A 1 26.69 -1.94 12.93
CA MET A 1 26.54 -1.01 11.79
C MET A 1 25.44 -0.03 12.14
N SER A 2 25.62 1.26 11.84
CA SER A 2 24.76 2.35 12.30
C SER A 2 23.33 2.19 11.79
N VAL A 3 22.35 2.17 12.70
CA VAL A 3 20.92 2.16 12.37
C VAL A 3 20.43 3.47 12.96
N TYR A 4 20.37 4.47 12.09
CA TYR A 4 20.49 5.89 12.38
C TYR A 4 19.48 6.44 13.41
N SER A 5 19.87 7.49 14.14
CA SER A 5 18.96 8.36 14.90
C SER A 5 18.33 9.48 14.06
N LEU A 6 18.92 9.80 12.90
CA LEU A 6 18.41 10.72 11.89
C LEU A 6 18.08 9.94 10.62
N PRO A 7 17.04 10.31 9.86
CA PRO A 7 16.75 9.61 8.62
C PRO A 7 17.94 9.79 7.65
N PRO A 8 18.36 8.74 6.91
CA PRO A 8 19.38 8.91 5.89
C PRO A 8 18.83 9.80 4.76
N ALA A 9 19.74 10.40 3.97
CA ALA A 9 19.34 11.08 2.74
C ALA A 9 18.60 10.10 1.80
N PRO A 10 17.73 10.59 0.90
CA PRO A 10 17.02 9.74 -0.05
C PRO A 10 17.97 8.81 -0.83
N PRO A 11 17.52 7.58 -1.14
CA PRO A 11 18.36 6.62 -1.83
C PRO A 11 18.71 7.11 -3.24
N SER A 12 19.96 6.93 -3.66
CA SER A 12 20.44 7.35 -4.99
C SER A 12 19.92 6.48 -6.13
N ASP A 13 19.62 5.22 -5.84
CA ASP A 13 19.20 4.21 -6.80
C ASP A 13 18.43 3.07 -6.11
N GLU A 14 17.81 2.22 -6.92
CA GLU A 14 17.06 1.04 -6.47
C GLU A 14 17.91 0.07 -5.64
N HIS A 15 19.17 -0.10 -6.00
CA HIS A 15 20.07 -1.04 -5.32
C HIS A 15 20.37 -0.57 -3.89
N GLN A 16 20.68 0.71 -3.71
CA GLN A 16 20.88 1.31 -2.39
C GLN A 16 19.60 1.22 -1.54
N LEU A 17 18.44 1.52 -2.12
CA LEU A 17 17.16 1.38 -1.42
C LEU A 17 16.97 -0.08 -0.94
N PHE A 18 17.20 -1.05 -1.82
CA PHE A 18 17.05 -2.47 -1.49
C PHE A 18 18.03 -2.93 -0.40
N GLN A 19 19.30 -2.50 -0.47
CA GLN A 19 20.29 -2.79 0.58
C GLN A 19 19.88 -2.23 1.94
N ARG A 20 19.34 -0.99 1.98
CA ARG A 20 18.82 -0.41 3.22
C ARG A 20 17.66 -1.24 3.76
N ALA A 21 16.73 -1.66 2.90
CA ALA A 21 15.60 -2.49 3.30
C ALA A 21 16.05 -3.85 3.83
N GLN A 22 17.05 -4.49 3.20
CA GLN A 22 17.62 -5.75 3.67
C GLN A 22 18.29 -5.60 5.04
N ALA A 23 18.94 -4.48 5.29
CA ALA A 23 19.56 -4.19 6.57
C ALA A 23 18.54 -4.02 7.72
N LEU A 24 17.25 -3.84 7.41
CA LEU A 24 16.17 -3.78 8.41
C LEU A 24 15.60 -5.17 8.75
N SER A 25 15.86 -6.19 7.92
CA SER A 25 15.32 -7.54 8.14
C SER A 25 15.79 -8.14 9.46
N GLY A 26 14.88 -8.81 10.17
CA GLY A 26 15.12 -9.45 11.45
C GLY A 26 14.94 -8.54 12.68
N PHE A 27 15.05 -7.21 12.52
CA PHE A 27 14.75 -6.27 13.60
C PHE A 27 13.27 -6.30 13.96
N THR A 28 12.98 -6.11 15.24
CA THR A 28 11.63 -5.85 15.70
C THR A 28 11.25 -4.39 15.48
N LEU A 29 9.95 -4.11 15.35
CA LEU A 29 9.47 -2.73 15.28
C LEU A 29 9.82 -1.93 16.54
N GLY A 30 9.90 -2.58 17.71
CA GLY A 30 10.31 -1.96 18.96
C GLY A 30 11.78 -1.54 18.97
N GLU A 31 12.68 -2.37 18.45
CA GLU A 31 14.11 -2.04 18.28
C GLU A 31 14.27 -0.84 17.32
N LEU A 32 13.56 -0.88 16.19
CA LEU A 32 13.58 0.20 15.21
C LEU A 32 12.97 1.50 15.77
N ALA A 33 11.85 1.44 16.49
CA ALA A 33 11.28 2.62 17.13
C ALA A 33 12.24 3.24 18.16
N THR A 34 12.85 2.41 19.01
CA THR A 34 13.77 2.85 20.05
C THR A 34 14.98 3.58 19.46
N ARG A 35 15.55 3.05 18.38
CA ARG A 35 16.69 3.66 17.67
C ARG A 35 16.34 4.95 16.94
N ALA A 36 15.13 5.03 16.39
CA ALA A 36 14.58 6.27 15.82
C ALA A 36 14.11 7.27 16.88
N GLN A 37 14.17 6.91 18.17
CA GLN A 37 13.64 7.69 19.30
C GLN A 37 12.13 7.96 19.19
N TRP A 38 11.38 7.04 18.58
CA TRP A 38 9.94 7.12 18.43
C TRP A 38 9.23 6.35 19.53
N VAL A 39 8.10 6.88 19.99
CA VAL A 39 7.18 6.15 20.87
C VAL A 39 6.40 5.15 20.03
N ILE A 40 6.61 3.86 20.30
CA ILE A 40 5.84 2.80 19.65
C ILE A 40 4.42 2.75 20.24
N PRO A 41 3.36 2.74 19.42
CA PRO A 41 2.00 2.60 19.93
C PRO A 41 1.73 1.16 20.42
N ALA A 42 0.79 1.01 21.35
CA ALA A 42 0.39 -0.32 21.83
C ALA A 42 -0.29 -1.16 20.72
N ASP A 43 -1.06 -0.50 19.84
CA ASP A 43 -1.70 -1.12 18.69
C ASP A 43 -1.87 -0.14 17.50
N LEU A 44 -2.20 -0.68 16.33
CA LEU A 44 -2.39 0.09 15.08
C LEU A 44 -3.84 0.58 14.87
N LYS A 45 -4.75 0.44 15.85
CA LYS A 45 -6.16 0.80 15.65
C LYS A 45 -6.34 2.29 15.43
N ARG A 46 -5.56 3.11 16.15
CA ARG A 46 -5.61 4.58 16.08
C ARG A 46 -4.55 5.17 15.15
N VAL A 47 -3.40 4.51 15.01
CA VAL A 47 -2.25 5.01 14.24
C VAL A 47 -2.04 4.16 12.98
N LYS A 48 -2.99 4.26 12.05
CA LYS A 48 -2.91 3.56 10.76
C LYS A 48 -1.68 4.04 10.00
N GLY A 49 -0.94 3.12 9.37
CA GLY A 49 0.23 3.45 8.57
C GLY A 49 1.52 3.69 9.37
N TRP A 50 1.50 3.60 10.71
CA TRP A 50 2.70 3.83 11.55
C TRP A 50 3.90 2.95 11.15
N VAL A 51 3.65 1.69 10.79
CA VAL A 51 4.72 0.77 10.33
C VAL A 51 5.35 1.26 9.03
N GLY A 52 4.53 1.78 8.10
CA GLY A 52 5.01 2.39 6.86
C GLY A 52 5.88 3.61 7.15
N MET A 53 5.40 4.52 7.99
CA MET A 53 6.14 5.73 8.40
C MET A 53 7.49 5.40 9.05
N LEU A 54 7.55 4.36 9.89
CA LEU A 54 8.81 3.93 10.52
C LEU A 54 9.81 3.44 9.46
N LEU A 55 9.35 2.67 8.48
CA LEU A 55 10.21 2.17 7.41
C LEU A 55 10.61 3.28 6.43
N GLU A 56 9.70 4.19 6.09
CA GLU A 56 9.98 5.43 5.32
C GLU A 56 11.13 6.21 5.95
N PHE A 57 11.10 6.39 7.28
CA PHE A 57 12.17 7.05 8.03
C PHE A 57 13.53 6.37 7.84
N TYR A 58 13.60 5.05 7.99
CA TYR A 58 14.87 4.32 7.85
C TYR A 58 15.37 4.20 6.41
N LEU A 59 14.46 4.24 5.44
CA LEU A 59 14.79 4.09 4.03
C LEU A 59 15.13 5.44 3.36
N GLY A 60 14.78 6.56 3.99
CA GLY A 60 15.00 7.91 3.48
C GLY A 60 13.93 8.33 2.46
N ALA A 61 12.66 7.99 2.70
CA ALA A 61 11.57 8.42 1.84
C ALA A 61 11.43 9.96 1.84
N SER A 62 11.13 10.54 0.68
CA SER A 62 11.13 12.00 0.47
C SER A 62 9.75 12.58 0.12
N ALA A 63 8.77 11.74 -0.21
CA ALA A 63 7.45 12.19 -0.65
C ALA A 63 6.65 12.94 0.42
N GLY A 64 6.86 12.61 1.70
CA GLY A 64 6.08 13.19 2.80
C GLY A 64 4.58 12.93 2.63
N SER A 65 3.78 13.99 2.56
CA SER A 65 2.32 13.89 2.37
C SER A 65 1.85 13.98 0.92
N LYS A 66 2.77 14.08 -0.05
CA LYS A 66 2.44 14.22 -1.47
C LYS A 66 1.84 12.92 -2.03
N PRO A 67 0.93 13.01 -3.03
CA PRO A 67 0.37 11.84 -3.70
C PRO A 67 1.35 11.19 -4.70
N GLU A 68 2.63 11.15 -4.36
CA GLU A 68 3.73 10.63 -5.18
C GLU A 68 4.16 9.26 -4.66
N GLN A 69 5.10 8.62 -5.36
CA GLN A 69 5.77 7.44 -4.83
C GLN A 69 6.73 7.83 -3.71
N ASP A 70 6.89 6.97 -2.70
CA ASP A 70 7.68 7.27 -1.50
C ASP A 70 9.14 7.64 -1.82
N PHE A 71 9.68 7.06 -2.90
CA PHE A 71 10.99 7.37 -3.47
C PHE A 71 10.85 7.90 -4.90
N ALA A 72 10.24 9.09 -5.04
CA ALA A 72 9.90 9.71 -6.33
C ALA A 72 11.08 9.80 -7.32
N ASP A 73 12.29 10.13 -6.84
CA ASP A 73 13.48 10.32 -7.68
C ASP A 73 13.91 9.03 -8.42
N ILE A 74 13.55 7.86 -7.89
CA ILE A 74 13.87 6.55 -8.46
C ILE A 74 12.61 5.76 -8.87
N GLY A 75 11.42 6.36 -8.75
CA GLY A 75 10.17 5.78 -9.22
C GLY A 75 9.69 4.55 -8.44
N ILE A 76 9.94 4.46 -7.13
CA ILE A 76 9.60 3.29 -6.30
C ILE A 76 8.61 3.63 -5.19
N GLU A 77 7.54 2.85 -5.09
CA GLU A 77 6.58 2.87 -3.98
C GLU A 77 6.99 1.90 -2.86
N LEU A 78 6.83 2.28 -1.60
CA LEU A 78 6.98 1.37 -0.46
C LEU A 78 5.62 0.77 -0.09
N LYS A 79 5.57 -0.55 0.10
CA LYS A 79 4.41 -1.22 0.69
C LYS A 79 4.81 -2.17 1.81
N THR A 80 4.25 -1.94 2.99
CA THR A 80 4.32 -2.90 4.09
C THR A 80 3.20 -3.93 3.96
N ILE A 81 3.50 -5.20 4.17
CA ILE A 81 2.49 -6.27 4.11
C ILE A 81 2.54 -7.16 5.35
N PRO A 82 1.47 -7.18 6.17
CA PRO A 82 1.44 -8.06 7.33
C PRO A 82 1.29 -9.51 6.90
N ILE A 83 2.17 -10.39 7.38
CA ILE A 83 2.21 -11.81 7.05
C ILE A 83 2.00 -12.71 8.28
N SER A 84 1.47 -13.91 8.05
CA SER A 84 1.44 -14.98 9.06
C SER A 84 2.81 -15.65 9.19
N ALA A 85 2.95 -16.54 10.19
CA ALA A 85 4.15 -17.37 10.34
C ALA A 85 4.47 -18.26 9.11
N GLN A 86 3.50 -18.49 8.22
CA GLN A 86 3.66 -19.23 6.96
C GLN A 86 3.93 -18.31 5.76
N GLY A 87 4.26 -17.03 5.98
CA GLY A 87 4.54 -16.06 4.92
C GLY A 87 3.30 -15.60 4.12
N LYS A 88 2.09 -15.97 4.55
CA LYS A 88 0.86 -15.61 3.84
C LYS A 88 0.40 -14.21 4.23
N PRO A 89 -0.03 -13.35 3.27
CA PRO A 89 -0.56 -12.05 3.61
C PRO A 89 -1.85 -12.19 4.42
N LEU A 90 -1.98 -11.39 5.48
CA LEU A 90 -3.12 -11.47 6.39
C LEU A 90 -4.31 -10.61 5.90
N GLU A 91 -4.03 -9.52 5.22
CA GLU A 91 -5.03 -8.55 4.74
C GLU A 91 -4.75 -8.05 3.32
N THR A 92 -5.68 -7.25 2.78
CA THR A 92 -5.52 -6.55 1.50
C THR A 92 -4.68 -5.28 1.69
N THR A 93 -3.84 -4.94 0.72
CA THR A 93 -2.93 -3.77 0.84
C THR A 93 -3.48 -2.54 0.14
N PHE A 94 -3.49 -1.40 0.82
CA PHE A 94 -3.93 -0.13 0.24
C PHE A 94 -2.96 0.38 -0.83
N VAL A 95 -3.51 0.88 -1.95
CA VAL A 95 -2.75 1.49 -3.04
C VAL A 95 -2.89 3.01 -3.01
N CYS A 96 -4.09 3.53 -3.31
CA CYS A 96 -4.40 4.96 -3.30
C CYS A 96 -5.90 5.21 -3.11
N VAL A 97 -6.26 6.47 -2.89
CA VAL A 97 -7.67 6.91 -2.93
C VAL A 97 -8.18 6.79 -4.37
N ALA A 98 -9.43 6.38 -4.54
CA ALA A 98 -10.08 6.32 -5.84
C ALA A 98 -10.83 7.64 -6.11
N PRO A 99 -10.59 8.30 -7.25
CA PRO A 99 -11.36 9.47 -7.64
C PRO A 99 -12.81 9.06 -7.98
N LEU A 100 -13.78 9.70 -7.32
CA LEU A 100 -15.21 9.44 -7.53
C LEU A 100 -15.89 10.47 -8.44
N THR A 101 -15.15 11.53 -8.78
CA THR A 101 -15.52 12.60 -9.70
C THR A 101 -14.29 12.97 -10.53
N GLY A 102 -14.47 13.71 -11.64
CA GLY A 102 -13.34 14.20 -12.44
C GLY A 102 -12.56 13.12 -13.20
N ASN A 103 -13.19 11.99 -13.51
CA ASN A 103 -12.55 10.83 -14.16
C ASN A 103 -12.41 10.95 -15.69
N SER A 104 -12.84 12.07 -16.29
CA SER A 104 -12.76 12.27 -17.74
C SER A 104 -11.31 12.21 -18.24
N GLY A 105 -11.04 11.34 -19.22
CA GLY A 105 -9.71 11.16 -19.81
C GLY A 105 -8.73 10.32 -18.97
N VAL A 106 -9.16 9.80 -17.81
CA VAL A 106 -8.37 8.83 -17.04
C VAL A 106 -8.50 7.46 -17.68
N THR A 107 -7.37 6.87 -18.02
CA THR A 107 -7.20 5.54 -18.62
C THR A 107 -6.34 4.70 -17.67
N TRP A 108 -6.24 3.39 -17.90
CA TRP A 108 -5.35 2.56 -17.11
C TRP A 108 -3.91 3.08 -17.17
N GLU A 109 -3.44 3.44 -18.37
CA GLU A 109 -2.08 3.85 -18.68
C GLU A 109 -1.63 5.08 -17.90
N ASN A 110 -2.54 6.05 -17.71
CA ASN A 110 -2.30 7.29 -16.97
C ASN A 110 -2.87 7.27 -15.53
N SER A 111 -3.40 6.13 -15.07
CA SER A 111 -3.99 6.02 -13.74
C SER A 111 -2.94 6.09 -12.63
N HIS A 112 -3.33 6.70 -11.49
CA HIS A 112 -2.48 6.73 -10.30
C HIS A 112 -2.22 5.34 -9.71
N VAL A 113 -3.18 4.42 -9.89
CA VAL A 113 -3.05 3.02 -9.46
C VAL A 113 -1.87 2.37 -10.19
N ARG A 114 -1.87 2.44 -11.52
CA ARG A 114 -0.79 1.90 -12.34
C ARG A 114 0.54 2.57 -12.01
N HIS A 115 0.57 3.90 -11.92
CA HIS A 115 1.78 4.65 -11.57
C HIS A 115 2.39 4.19 -10.23
N LYS A 116 1.57 4.02 -9.18
CA LYS A 116 2.04 3.53 -7.87
C LYS A 116 2.47 2.07 -7.87
N LEU A 117 1.91 1.24 -8.75
CA LEU A 117 2.21 -0.20 -8.82
C LEU A 117 3.31 -0.55 -9.81
N ALA A 118 3.78 0.40 -10.63
CA ALA A 118 4.80 0.16 -11.65
C ALA A 118 6.10 -0.45 -11.07
N ARG A 119 6.51 0.02 -9.89
CA ARG A 119 7.64 -0.53 -9.15
C ARG A 119 7.42 -0.37 -7.65
N VAL A 120 7.43 -1.50 -6.94
CA VAL A 120 7.13 -1.55 -5.50
C VAL A 120 8.20 -2.29 -4.73
N LEU A 121 8.74 -1.65 -3.69
CA LEU A 121 9.47 -2.30 -2.62
C LEU A 121 8.47 -2.82 -1.59
N TRP A 122 8.29 -4.13 -1.54
CA TRP A 122 7.48 -4.79 -0.53
C TRP A 122 8.32 -5.17 0.68
N VAL A 123 7.84 -4.80 1.87
CA VAL A 123 8.45 -5.16 3.15
C VAL A 123 7.44 -5.97 3.98
N PRO A 124 7.60 -7.30 4.05
CA PRO A 124 6.80 -8.14 4.93
C PRO A 124 7.06 -7.79 6.40
N VAL A 125 6.02 -7.83 7.23
CA VAL A 125 6.13 -7.66 8.68
C VAL A 125 5.24 -8.70 9.35
N GLU A 126 5.69 -9.33 10.43
CA GLU A 126 4.83 -10.23 11.21
C GLU A 126 3.54 -9.52 11.62
N GLY A 127 2.39 -10.09 11.31
CA GLY A 127 1.10 -9.41 11.51
C GLY A 127 0.14 -10.13 12.44
N GLU A 128 0.52 -11.28 13.00
CA GLU A 128 -0.35 -12.08 13.86
C GLU A 128 -0.70 -11.33 15.15
N ARG A 129 -1.99 -11.33 15.51
CA ARG A 129 -2.53 -10.48 16.59
C ARG A 129 -2.02 -10.84 17.99
N HIS A 130 -1.57 -12.07 18.18
CA HIS A 130 -1.02 -12.52 19.45
C HIS A 130 0.41 -12.02 19.69
N ILE A 131 1.07 -11.50 18.65
CA ILE A 131 2.40 -10.89 18.74
C ILE A 131 2.23 -9.39 18.99
N PRO A 132 2.72 -8.86 20.13
CA PRO A 132 2.72 -7.42 20.42
C PRO A 132 3.38 -6.61 19.30
N LEU A 133 2.90 -5.38 19.06
CA LEU A 133 3.43 -4.57 17.95
C LEU A 133 4.95 -4.40 18.02
N ALA A 134 5.49 -4.21 19.22
CA ALA A 134 6.92 -4.02 19.46
C ALA A 134 7.77 -5.26 19.18
N GLU A 135 7.17 -6.46 19.21
CA GLU A 135 7.89 -7.73 19.03
C GLU A 135 7.85 -8.24 17.59
N ARG A 136 6.95 -7.70 16.77
CA ARG A 136 6.83 -8.07 15.35
C ARG A 136 8.09 -7.73 14.60
N ARG A 137 8.58 -8.69 13.81
CA ARG A 137 9.80 -8.57 13.02
C ARG A 137 9.53 -8.09 11.60
N VAL A 138 10.48 -7.34 11.09
CA VAL A 138 10.58 -7.00 9.67
C VAL A 138 11.17 -8.19 8.92
N GLY A 139 10.49 -8.63 7.86
CA GLY A 139 10.92 -9.73 6.99
C GLY A 139 11.93 -9.29 5.94
N ALA A 140 12.31 -10.22 5.07
CA ALA A 140 13.13 -9.93 3.90
C ALA A 140 12.34 -9.06 2.90
N PRO A 141 12.89 -7.95 2.40
CA PRO A 141 12.21 -7.16 1.38
C PRO A 141 12.26 -7.83 0.02
N LEU A 142 11.38 -7.40 -0.88
CA LEU A 142 11.44 -7.75 -2.31
C LEU A 142 11.08 -6.55 -3.18
N LEU A 143 11.67 -6.51 -4.37
CA LEU A 143 11.28 -5.59 -5.43
C LEU A 143 10.37 -6.32 -6.42
N TRP A 144 9.25 -5.69 -6.75
CA TRP A 144 8.25 -6.24 -7.65
C TRP A 144 7.76 -5.20 -8.65
N SER A 145 7.51 -5.68 -9.86
CA SER A 145 6.71 -5.02 -10.89
C SER A 145 5.71 -6.05 -11.41
N PRO A 146 4.49 -5.64 -11.78
CA PRO A 146 3.56 -6.53 -12.46
C PRO A 146 4.21 -7.18 -13.67
N ASN A 147 4.08 -8.50 -13.80
CA ASN A 147 4.30 -9.15 -15.10
C ASN A 147 3.11 -8.87 -16.03
N VAL A 148 3.16 -9.39 -17.26
CA VAL A 148 2.13 -9.13 -18.28
C VAL A 148 0.75 -9.61 -17.82
N GLU A 149 0.67 -10.78 -17.20
CA GLU A 149 -0.58 -11.35 -16.71
C GLU A 149 -1.13 -10.58 -15.49
N GLU A 150 -0.27 -10.18 -14.57
CA GLU A 150 -0.61 -9.37 -13.40
C GLU A 150 -1.08 -7.97 -13.82
N GLU A 151 -0.41 -7.32 -14.78
CA GLU A 151 -0.80 -6.01 -15.34
C GLU A 151 -2.18 -6.09 -16.01
N GLU A 152 -2.45 -7.13 -16.80
CA GLU A 152 -3.73 -7.31 -17.48
C GLU A 152 -4.89 -7.55 -16.49
N LEU A 153 -4.65 -8.34 -15.44
CA LEU A 153 -5.63 -8.55 -14.37
C LEU A 153 -5.91 -7.25 -13.61
N LEU A 154 -4.86 -6.47 -13.30
CA LEU A 154 -5.00 -5.18 -12.63
C LEU A 154 -5.77 -4.18 -13.50
N ARG A 155 -5.44 -4.10 -14.80
CA ARG A 155 -6.11 -3.25 -15.78
C ARG A 155 -7.60 -3.57 -15.85
N ARG A 156 -7.94 -4.83 -16.07
CA ARG A 156 -9.32 -5.29 -16.19
C ARG A 156 -10.14 -4.95 -14.94
N ASP A 157 -9.61 -5.26 -13.76
CA ASP A 157 -10.31 -4.96 -12.51
C ASP A 157 -10.46 -3.45 -12.29
N TRP A 158 -9.43 -2.66 -12.63
CA TRP A 158 -9.47 -1.22 -12.51
C TRP A 158 -10.52 -0.61 -13.45
N GLU A 159 -10.57 -1.02 -14.72
CA GLU A 159 -11.56 -0.57 -15.70
C GLU A 159 -12.99 -0.92 -15.24
N GLU A 160 -13.23 -2.15 -14.79
CA GLU A 160 -14.54 -2.56 -14.26
C GLU A 160 -14.98 -1.66 -13.08
N LEU A 161 -14.06 -1.39 -12.15
CA LEU A 161 -14.35 -0.54 -10.98
C LEU A 161 -14.58 0.92 -11.40
N MET A 162 -13.82 1.44 -12.34
CA MET A 162 -13.97 2.81 -12.84
C MET A 162 -15.27 3.00 -13.64
N ASP A 163 -15.67 2.00 -14.45
CA ASP A 163 -16.96 2.01 -15.14
C ASP A 163 -18.12 2.11 -14.14
N LEU A 164 -18.08 1.34 -13.06
CA LEU A 164 -19.10 1.43 -12.00
C LEU A 164 -19.12 2.80 -11.33
N ILE A 165 -17.95 3.42 -11.11
CA ILE A 165 -17.87 4.78 -10.55
C ILE A 165 -18.47 5.81 -11.54
N VAL A 166 -18.08 5.77 -12.81
CA VAL A 166 -18.52 6.72 -13.83
C VAL A 166 -20.01 6.58 -14.14
N LEU A 167 -20.55 5.37 -14.13
CA LEU A 167 -21.99 5.11 -14.29
C LEU A 167 -22.82 5.43 -13.03
N GLY A 168 -22.19 6.02 -12.01
CA GLY A 168 -22.85 6.42 -10.77
C GLY A 168 -23.28 5.26 -9.87
N LYS A 169 -22.69 4.07 -10.07
CA LYS A 169 -22.97 2.82 -9.35
C LYS A 169 -21.95 2.56 -8.24
N VAL A 170 -21.29 3.59 -7.71
CA VAL A 170 -20.26 3.45 -6.66
C VAL A 170 -20.75 2.70 -5.42
N GLU A 171 -22.03 2.86 -5.04
CA GLU A 171 -22.61 2.17 -3.88
C GLU A 171 -22.89 0.68 -4.12
N SER A 172 -23.00 0.23 -5.38
CA SER A 172 -23.14 -1.20 -5.69
C SER A 172 -21.80 -1.95 -5.60
N ILE A 173 -20.68 -1.24 -5.48
CA ILE A 173 -19.35 -1.85 -5.44
C ILE A 173 -19.11 -2.56 -4.09
N THR A 174 -19.08 -3.88 -4.16
CA THR A 174 -18.71 -4.77 -3.03
C THR A 174 -17.31 -5.35 -3.19
N ALA A 175 -16.80 -5.99 -2.12
CA ALA A 175 -15.52 -6.69 -2.13
C ALA A 175 -15.43 -7.89 -3.12
N ARG A 176 -16.55 -8.27 -3.74
CA ARG A 176 -16.60 -9.32 -4.76
C ARG A 176 -16.15 -8.84 -6.14
N HIS A 177 -16.23 -7.54 -6.42
CA HIS A 177 -15.73 -6.97 -7.68
C HIS A 177 -14.20 -7.02 -7.73
N GLY A 178 -13.68 -7.27 -8.92
CA GLY A 178 -12.28 -7.50 -9.22
C GLY A 178 -11.73 -8.84 -8.71
N GLN A 179 -10.73 -9.38 -9.39
CA GLN A 179 -10.03 -10.60 -9.04
C GLN A 179 -8.81 -10.36 -8.15
N VAL A 180 -8.06 -9.30 -8.41
CA VAL A 180 -6.78 -8.92 -7.81
C VAL A 180 -6.77 -7.49 -7.23
N LEU A 181 -7.62 -6.61 -7.74
CA LEU A 181 -7.83 -5.25 -7.25
C LEU A 181 -9.27 -5.09 -6.75
N GLN A 182 -9.48 -4.30 -5.71
CA GLN A 182 -10.82 -3.95 -5.24
C GLN A 182 -10.91 -2.53 -4.73
N LEU A 183 -12.15 -2.06 -4.67
CA LEU A 183 -12.50 -0.83 -4.02
C LEU A 183 -13.04 -1.08 -2.59
N ARG A 184 -12.59 -0.30 -1.60
CA ARG A 184 -13.08 -0.35 -0.22
C ARG A 184 -13.32 1.05 0.35
N PRO A 185 -14.21 1.22 1.33
CA PRO A 185 -14.30 2.47 2.08
C PRO A 185 -12.97 2.84 2.75
N LYS A 186 -12.57 4.11 2.62
CA LYS A 186 -11.36 4.70 3.20
C LYS A 186 -11.71 5.97 3.99
N ALA A 187 -12.71 5.88 4.86
CA ALA A 187 -13.13 7.01 5.69
C ALA A 187 -12.46 6.96 7.07
N ALA A 188 -12.10 8.13 7.62
CA ALA A 188 -11.66 8.24 9.01
C ALA A 188 -12.81 7.90 9.97
N ASN A 189 -14.03 8.31 9.60
CA ASN A 189 -15.28 8.04 10.30
C ASN A 189 -16.45 8.17 9.30
N SER A 190 -17.67 7.84 9.71
CA SER A 190 -18.87 7.86 8.85
C SER A 190 -19.29 9.26 8.37
N ARG A 191 -18.70 10.34 8.89
CA ARG A 191 -18.98 11.73 8.50
C ARG A 191 -18.00 12.27 7.48
N ALA A 192 -16.88 11.57 7.23
CA ALA A 192 -15.93 11.95 6.20
C ALA A 192 -16.50 11.55 4.83
N LEU A 193 -17.43 12.35 4.31
CA LEU A 193 -18.04 12.17 3.00
C LEU A 193 -17.23 12.89 1.91
N THR A 194 -17.31 12.38 0.69
CA THR A 194 -16.74 12.98 -0.53
C THR A 194 -17.80 13.04 -1.61
N GLU A 195 -17.63 13.95 -2.56
CA GLU A 195 -18.46 14.00 -3.76
C GLU A 195 -18.24 12.76 -4.63
N ALA A 196 -19.31 12.31 -5.28
CA ALA A 196 -19.34 11.29 -6.31
C ALA A 196 -20.46 11.59 -7.31
N ILE A 197 -20.50 10.84 -8.41
CA ILE A 197 -21.61 10.86 -9.37
C ILE A 197 -22.62 9.76 -8.98
N GLY A 198 -23.91 10.08 -9.02
CA GLY A 198 -25.00 9.12 -8.83
C GLY A 198 -25.58 8.60 -10.16
N GLU A 199 -26.49 7.63 -10.08
CA GLU A 199 -26.99 6.86 -11.24
C GLU A 199 -27.63 7.70 -12.37
N PHE A 200 -28.10 8.93 -12.08
CA PHE A 200 -28.67 9.84 -13.07
C PHE A 200 -27.72 11.00 -13.42
N GLY A 201 -26.43 10.88 -13.12
CA GLY A 201 -25.42 11.91 -13.36
C GLY A 201 -25.43 13.06 -12.35
N GLN A 202 -26.32 13.02 -11.35
CA GLN A 202 -26.38 14.03 -10.29
C GLN A 202 -25.20 13.88 -9.31
N PRO A 203 -24.70 14.98 -8.73
CA PRO A 203 -23.75 14.89 -7.63
C PRO A 203 -24.40 14.25 -6.40
N ILE A 204 -23.67 13.33 -5.76
CA ILE A 204 -24.05 12.68 -4.50
C ILE A 204 -22.89 12.75 -3.50
N MET A 205 -23.21 12.57 -2.21
CA MET A 205 -22.19 12.40 -1.16
C MET A 205 -22.11 10.93 -0.74
N THR A 206 -20.90 10.37 -0.74
CA THR A 206 -20.62 8.98 -0.31
C THR A 206 -19.37 8.92 0.57
N LEU A 207 -19.13 7.78 1.20
CA LEU A 207 -17.84 7.52 1.84
C LEU A 207 -16.72 7.45 0.79
N PRO A 208 -15.55 8.08 1.04
CA PRO A 208 -14.41 7.98 0.18
C PRO A 208 -14.01 6.53 0.01
N ARG A 209 -13.55 6.20 -1.19
CA ARG A 209 -13.15 4.87 -1.57
C ARG A 209 -11.65 4.83 -1.86
N GLY A 210 -11.04 3.67 -1.68
CA GLY A 210 -9.64 3.44 -1.98
C GLY A 210 -9.45 2.12 -2.69
N PHE A 211 -8.45 2.08 -3.56
CA PHE A 211 -8.00 0.87 -4.22
C PHE A 211 -7.14 0.04 -3.28
N TYR A 212 -7.37 -1.27 -3.28
CA TYR A 212 -6.64 -2.24 -2.49
C TYR A 212 -6.28 -3.47 -3.33
N LEU A 213 -5.04 -3.93 -3.22
CA LEU A 213 -4.60 -5.22 -3.74
C LEU A 213 -5.17 -6.35 -2.88
N LYS A 214 -5.80 -7.32 -3.54
CA LYS A 214 -6.30 -8.54 -2.92
C LYS A 214 -5.16 -9.51 -2.64
N LYS A 215 -5.41 -10.37 -1.65
CA LYS A 215 -4.51 -11.49 -1.32
C LYS A 215 -4.34 -12.48 -2.46
N THR A 216 -5.28 -12.54 -3.39
CA THR A 216 -5.19 -13.33 -4.63
C THR A 216 -4.09 -12.86 -5.57
N LEU A 217 -3.59 -11.62 -5.44
CA LEU A 217 -2.38 -11.14 -6.12
C LEU A 217 -1.17 -11.22 -5.20
N THR A 218 -1.27 -10.70 -3.97
CA THR A 218 -0.09 -10.58 -3.10
C THR A 218 0.41 -11.91 -2.56
N ALA A 219 -0.45 -12.92 -2.36
CA ALA A 219 -0.04 -14.23 -1.89
C ALA A 219 0.83 -14.99 -2.91
N PRO A 220 0.41 -15.20 -4.18
CA PRO A 220 1.26 -15.85 -5.17
C PRO A 220 2.51 -15.02 -5.50
N MET A 221 2.42 -13.68 -5.48
CA MET A 221 3.58 -12.80 -5.62
C MET A 221 4.64 -13.09 -4.55
N LEU A 222 4.24 -13.14 -3.27
CA LEU A 222 5.15 -13.46 -2.16
C LEU A 222 5.68 -14.89 -2.26
N ALA A 223 4.82 -15.87 -2.56
CA ALA A 223 5.22 -17.27 -2.66
C ALA A 223 6.25 -17.50 -3.77
N ARG A 224 6.06 -16.87 -4.94
CA ARG A 224 7.02 -16.92 -6.06
C ARG A 224 8.38 -16.33 -5.70
N HIS A 225 8.41 -15.24 -4.93
CA HIS A 225 9.66 -14.58 -4.57
C HIS A 225 10.44 -15.33 -3.49
N PHE A 226 9.74 -15.87 -2.48
CA PHE A 226 10.35 -16.57 -1.34
C PHE A 226 10.35 -18.10 -1.47
N LEU A 227 9.91 -18.64 -2.60
CA LEU A 227 9.82 -20.08 -2.88
C LEU A 227 9.00 -20.83 -1.81
N LEU A 228 7.84 -20.27 -1.42
CA LEU A 228 6.92 -20.84 -0.42
C LEU A 228 5.92 -21.84 -1.03
#